data_AF-A0AAD6QWN6-F1
#
_entry.id   AF-A0AAD6QWN6-F1
#
_cell.length_a   1.000
_cell.length_b   1.000
_cell.length_c   1.000
_cell.angle_alpha   90.00
_cell.angle_beta   90.00
_cell.angle_gamma   90.00
#
_symmetry.space_group_name_H-M   'P 1'
#
loop_
_entity.id
_entity.type
_entity.pdbx_description
1 polymer ?
#
loop_
_entity_poly.entity_id
_entity_poly.type
_entity_poly.pdbx_seq_one_letter_code
_entity_poly.pdbx_strand_id
1 'polypeptide(L)'
;MAACFFGEMSYVKPPATDVLKGMFIPKLSGQGATGDAIALLGALIMPHNLFLHSALVLSRKMPNSVRGINDACRYFLIESGFALFIAFLINLAVISVSGTVCSAQNLSSENADRCGDLTLNSASFLLQNVLGKSSSKIYAIALLASGQSSTITGTYAGQFIMQGFLELKMRKWVRNLVTRCIAIAPSLVVSIIGGSSGAGRLIVIASMILSFELPFALIPLLKFSSSATKMGPHKNSIY
;
A
#
# COMPACT_ATOMS: atom_id res chain seq x y z
N MET A 1 10.26 10.61 0.19
CA MET A 1 9.30 10.20 1.25
C MET A 1 9.98 9.31 2.28
N ALA A 2 10.47 8.11 1.92
CA ALA A 2 11.14 7.20 2.86
C ALA A 2 12.28 7.86 3.65
N ALA A 3 13.23 8.52 2.97
CA ALA A 3 14.34 9.22 3.63
C ALA A 3 13.88 10.32 4.61
N CYS A 4 12.78 11.02 4.30
CA CYS A 4 12.21 12.04 5.18
C CYS A 4 11.66 11.42 6.46
N PHE A 5 10.90 10.31 6.35
CA PHE A 5 10.38 9.61 7.53
C PHE A 5 11.47 8.92 8.35
N PHE A 6 12.52 8.39 7.74
CA PHE A 6 13.68 7.87 8.48
C PHE A 6 14.46 8.98 9.19
N GLY A 7 14.59 10.15 8.56
CA GLY A 7 15.16 11.34 9.20
C GLY A 7 14.34 11.78 10.41
N GLU A 8 13.02 11.87 10.25
CA GLU A 8 12.07 12.19 11.33
C GLU A 8 12.12 11.18 12.47
N MET A 9 12.12 9.88 12.16
CA MET A 9 12.25 8.82 13.15
C MET A 9 13.55 8.97 13.97
N SER A 10 14.65 9.39 13.32
CA SER A 10 15.93 9.62 13.98
C SER A 10 15.93 10.86 14.87
N TYR A 11 15.11 11.87 14.54
CA TYR A 11 14.96 13.11 15.31
C TYR A 11 14.03 12.94 16.51
N VAL A 12 12.83 12.38 16.27
CA VAL A 12 11.78 12.19 17.28
C VAL A 12 12.16 11.11 18.29
N LYS A 13 13.08 10.19 17.94
CA LYS A 13 13.59 9.11 18.80
C LYS A 13 12.47 8.38 19.54
N PRO A 14 11.58 7.68 18.79
CA PRO A 14 10.50 6.96 19.41
C PRO A 14 11.03 5.90 20.39
N PRO A 15 10.33 5.67 21.52
CA PRO A 15 10.76 4.69 22.52
C PRO A 15 10.83 3.30 21.88
N ALA A 16 12.06 2.82 21.62
CA ALA A 16 12.29 1.59 20.89
C ALA A 16 11.66 0.37 21.57
N THR A 17 11.57 0.39 22.90
CA THR A 17 10.91 -0.65 23.70
C THR A 17 9.43 -0.76 23.39
N ASP A 18 8.72 0.36 23.25
CA ASP A 18 7.27 0.36 23.00
C ASP A 18 6.96 0.03 21.54
N VAL A 19 7.80 0.50 20.60
CA VAL A 19 7.70 0.11 19.18
C VAL A 19 7.91 -1.39 19.01
N LEU A 20 8.96 -1.96 19.63
CA LEU A 20 9.21 -3.40 19.60
C LEU A 20 8.08 -4.19 20.26
N LYS A 21 7.57 -3.70 21.40
CA LYS A 21 6.45 -4.33 22.10
C LYS A 21 5.17 -4.33 21.25
N GLY A 22 4.87 -3.22 20.58
CA GLY A 22 3.74 -3.12 19.65
C GLY A 22 3.89 -3.97 18.38
N MET A 23 5.12 -4.21 17.94
CA MET A 23 5.42 -5.06 16.78
C MET A 23 5.20 -6.55 17.06
N PHE A 24 5.53 -7.01 18.28
CA PHE A 24 5.44 -8.43 18.65
C PHE A 24 4.20 -8.81 19.46
N ILE A 25 3.53 -7.86 20.11
CA ILE A 25 2.36 -8.12 20.95
C ILE A 25 1.11 -7.46 20.32
N PRO A 26 0.31 -8.20 19.54
CA PRO A 26 -0.91 -7.66 18.96
C PRO A 26 -1.93 -7.39 20.06
N LYS A 27 -2.28 -6.12 20.28
CA LYS A 27 -3.38 -5.71 21.16
C LYS A 27 -4.28 -4.74 20.41
N LEU A 28 -5.55 -5.11 20.27
CA LEU A 28 -6.60 -4.25 19.74
C LEU A 28 -7.28 -3.58 20.93
N SER A 29 -6.83 -2.37 21.28
CA SER A 29 -7.41 -1.58 22.36
C SER A 29 -8.01 -0.30 21.80
N GLY A 30 -9.31 -0.07 22.03
CA GLY A 30 -10.02 1.18 21.66
C GLY A 30 -11.17 0.99 20.66
N GLN A 31 -12.08 1.95 20.64
CA GLN A 31 -13.15 2.02 19.62
C GLN A 31 -12.54 2.55 18.31
N GLY A 32 -12.57 1.73 17.24
CA GLY A 32 -12.04 2.09 15.92
C GLY A 32 -10.77 1.34 15.49
N ALA A 33 -9.99 0.80 16.44
CA ALA A 33 -8.73 0.10 16.15
C ALA A 33 -8.88 -1.09 15.19
N THR A 34 -10.00 -1.82 15.26
CA THR A 34 -10.29 -2.92 14.33
C THR A 34 -10.54 -2.42 12.92
N GLY A 35 -11.24 -1.29 12.76
CA GLY A 35 -11.50 -0.67 11.46
C GLY A 35 -10.21 -0.20 10.80
N ASP A 36 -9.35 0.47 11.57
CA ASP A 36 -8.05 0.92 11.09
C ASP A 36 -7.11 -0.23 10.76
N ALA A 37 -7.12 -1.31 11.55
CA ALA A 37 -6.34 -2.52 11.25
C ALA A 37 -6.79 -3.19 9.95
N ILE A 38 -8.10 -3.30 9.71
CA ILE A 38 -8.66 -3.85 8.46
C ILE A 38 -8.33 -2.93 7.27
N ALA A 39 -8.45 -1.60 7.45
CA ALA A 39 -8.12 -0.63 6.42
C ALA A 39 -6.62 -0.67 6.07
N LEU A 40 -5.75 -0.79 7.08
CA LEU A 40 -4.31 -0.94 6.90
C LEU A 40 -3.99 -2.26 6.18
N LEU A 41 -4.64 -3.36 6.54
CA LEU A 41 -4.44 -4.65 5.90
C LEU A 41 -4.83 -4.63 4.41
N GLY A 42 -5.96 -4.01 4.07
CA GLY A 42 -6.38 -3.79 2.67
C GLY A 42 -5.46 -2.86 1.89
N ALA A 43 -4.97 -1.80 2.55
CA ALA A 43 -4.01 -0.88 1.93
C ALA A 43 -2.65 -1.55 1.65
N LEU A 44 -2.22 -2.47 2.50
CA LEU A 44 -0.95 -3.19 2.34
C LEU A 44 -1.04 -4.32 1.31
N ILE A 45 -2.15 -5.06 1.29
CA ILE A 45 -2.34 -6.20 0.40
C ILE A 45 -3.25 -5.79 -0.76
N MET A 46 -2.64 -5.24 -1.80
CA MET A 46 -3.36 -4.80 -2.99
C MET A 46 -3.60 -5.98 -3.96
N PRO A 47 -4.84 -6.39 -4.25
CA PRO A 47 -5.14 -7.55 -5.09
C PRO A 47 -4.61 -7.40 -6.52
N HIS A 48 -4.63 -6.19 -7.09
CA HIS A 48 -4.08 -5.93 -8.41
C HIS A 48 -2.56 -6.15 -8.48
N ASN A 49 -1.83 -6.01 -7.37
CA ASN A 49 -0.40 -6.34 -7.33
C ASN A 49 -0.15 -7.85 -7.43
N LEU A 50 -1.08 -8.70 -6.96
CA LEU A 50 -0.98 -10.16 -7.12
C LEU A 50 -1.03 -10.55 -8.60
N PHE A 51 -1.98 -9.97 -9.35
CA PHE A 51 -2.08 -10.19 -10.80
C PHE A 51 -0.89 -9.60 -11.56
N LEU A 52 -0.47 -8.39 -11.19
CA LEU A 52 0.66 -7.73 -11.84
C LEU A 52 1.98 -8.49 -11.63
N HIS A 53 2.30 -8.90 -10.40
CA HIS A 53 3.50 -9.68 -10.13
C HIS A 53 3.48 -11.02 -10.87
N SER A 54 2.35 -11.72 -10.88
CA SER A 54 2.20 -12.98 -11.63
C SER A 54 2.51 -12.81 -13.11
N ALA A 55 2.07 -11.69 -13.71
CA ALA A 55 2.33 -11.38 -15.10
C ALA A 55 3.76 -10.87 -15.37
N LEU A 56 4.35 -10.11 -14.43
CA LEU A 56 5.72 -9.63 -14.55
C LEU A 56 6.75 -10.76 -14.49
N VAL A 57 6.49 -11.82 -13.71
CA VAL A 57 7.35 -13.02 -13.70
C VAL A 57 7.45 -13.63 -15.10
N LEU A 58 6.34 -13.66 -15.85
CA LEU A 58 6.29 -14.19 -17.23
C LEU A 58 7.03 -13.31 -18.25
N SER A 59 7.34 -12.05 -17.92
CA SER A 59 8.10 -11.17 -18.82
C SER A 59 9.61 -11.48 -18.86
N ARG A 60 10.13 -12.21 -17.86
CA ARG A 60 11.54 -12.59 -17.78
C ARG A 60 11.77 -13.94 -18.48
N LYS A 61 12.86 -14.05 -19.23
CA LYS A 61 13.25 -15.34 -19.83
C LYS A 61 13.66 -16.31 -18.73
N MET A 62 12.85 -17.33 -18.50
CA MET A 62 13.15 -18.39 -17.54
C MET A 62 13.58 -19.66 -18.28
N PRO A 63 14.68 -20.32 -17.87
CA PRO A 63 15.04 -21.63 -18.40
C PRO A 63 14.02 -22.69 -17.97
N ASN A 64 13.53 -23.50 -18.92
CA ASN A 64 12.51 -24.54 -18.70
C ASN A 64 13.02 -25.77 -17.90
N SER A 65 14.16 -25.67 -17.23
CA SER A 65 14.74 -26.74 -16.40
C SER A 65 14.21 -26.64 -14.96
N VAL A 66 14.00 -27.78 -14.29
CA VAL A 66 13.54 -27.84 -12.89
C VAL A 66 14.46 -27.03 -11.96
N ARG A 67 15.79 -27.11 -12.16
CA ARG A 67 16.77 -26.30 -11.42
C ARG A 67 16.61 -24.81 -11.73
N GLY A 68 16.42 -24.48 -13.00
CA GLY A 68 16.25 -23.11 -13.47
C GLY A 68 14.99 -22.42 -12.92
N ILE A 69 13.88 -23.15 -12.83
CA ILE A 69 12.64 -22.67 -12.22
C ILE A 69 12.83 -22.45 -10.72
N ASN A 70 13.52 -23.36 -10.03
CA ASN A 70 13.77 -23.23 -8.59
C ASN A 70 14.67 -22.01 -8.28
N ASP A 71 15.74 -21.82 -9.06
CA ASP A 71 16.63 -20.67 -8.91
C ASP A 71 15.88 -19.37 -9.20
N ALA A 72 15.07 -19.32 -10.27
CA ALA A 72 14.24 -18.15 -10.56
C ALA A 72 13.25 -17.85 -9.44
N CYS A 73 12.57 -18.87 -8.90
CA CYS A 73 11.66 -18.71 -7.76
C CYS A 73 12.39 -18.12 -6.54
N ARG A 74 13.61 -18.59 -6.24
CA ARG A 74 14.44 -18.06 -5.15
C ARG A 74 14.81 -16.59 -5.38
N TYR A 75 15.21 -16.22 -6.59
CA TYR A 75 15.52 -14.82 -6.91
C TYR A 75 14.29 -13.92 -6.80
N PHE A 76 13.13 -14.35 -7.32
CA PHE A 76 11.89 -13.58 -7.21
C PHE A 76 11.41 -13.44 -5.75
N LEU A 77 11.62 -14.48 -4.93
CA LEU A 77 11.32 -14.43 -3.50
C LEU A 77 12.22 -13.43 -2.79
N ILE A 78 13.53 -13.43 -3.07
CA ILE A 78 14.47 -12.45 -2.49
C ILE A 78 14.14 -11.03 -2.94
N GLU A 79 13.87 -10.81 -4.23
CA GLU A 79 13.53 -9.50 -4.79
C GLU A 79 12.24 -8.95 -4.17
N SER A 80 11.18 -9.77 -4.13
CA SER A 80 9.88 -9.37 -3.56
C SER A 80 9.96 -9.21 -2.05
N GLY A 81 10.68 -10.12 -1.38
CA GLY A 81 10.89 -10.08 0.07
C GLY A 81 11.66 -8.83 0.50
N PHE A 82 12.70 -8.44 -0.23
CA PHE A 82 13.45 -7.21 0.04
C PHE A 82 12.59 -5.96 -0.19
N ALA A 83 11.80 -5.92 -1.26
CA ALA A 83 10.89 -4.81 -1.53
C ALA A 83 9.81 -4.66 -0.43
N LEU A 84 9.20 -5.77 -0.02
CA LEU A 84 8.22 -5.81 1.07
C LEU A 84 8.84 -5.44 2.41
N PHE A 85 10.09 -5.84 2.67
CA PHE A 85 10.82 -5.47 3.88
C PHE A 85 11.07 -3.96 3.95
N ILE A 86 11.46 -3.31 2.85
CA ILE A 86 11.58 -1.86 2.79
C ILE A 86 10.22 -1.19 3.02
N ALA A 87 9.16 -1.68 2.38
CA ALA A 87 7.80 -1.15 2.58
C ALA A 87 7.36 -1.27 4.05
N PHE A 88 7.65 -2.40 4.70
CA PHE A 88 7.43 -2.62 6.13
C PHE A 88 8.16 -1.58 6.98
N LEU A 89 9.45 -1.33 6.73
CA LEU A 89 10.23 -0.33 7.48
C LEU A 89 9.67 1.09 7.32
N ILE A 90 9.22 1.45 6.11
CA ILE A 90 8.60 2.76 5.87
C ILE A 90 7.29 2.88 6.66
N ASN A 91 6.42 1.87 6.61
CA ASN A 91 5.16 1.89 7.35
C ASN A 91 5.39 1.94 8.86
N LEU A 92 6.38 1.18 9.36
CA LEU A 92 6.80 1.23 10.76
C LEU A 92 7.28 2.64 11.16
N ALA A 93 8.08 3.29 10.32
CA ALA A 93 8.54 4.66 10.57
C ALA A 93 7.37 5.66 10.59
N VAL A 94 6.45 5.58 9.63
CA VAL A 94 5.27 6.48 9.56
C VAL A 94 4.39 6.32 10.80
N ILE A 95 4.05 5.09 11.19
CA ILE A 95 3.20 4.82 12.36
C ILE A 95 3.91 5.23 13.65
N SER A 96 5.20 4.95 13.78
CA SER A 96 5.99 5.29 14.97
C SER A 96 6.15 6.81 15.15
N VAL A 97 6.47 7.54 14.06
CA VAL A 97 6.53 9.01 14.07
C VAL A 97 5.15 9.60 14.38
N SER A 98 4.08 9.09 13.75
CA SER A 98 2.72 9.56 14.02
C SER A 98 2.34 9.34 15.49
N GLY A 99 2.58 8.16 16.03
CA GLY A 99 2.24 7.83 17.42
C GLY A 99 3.02 8.69 18.43
N THR A 100 4.29 8.96 18.17
CA THR A 100 5.13 9.75 19.10
C THR A 100 4.87 11.24 19.02
N VAL A 101 4.69 11.80 17.82
CA VAL A 101 4.32 13.20 17.65
C VAL A 101 2.92 13.46 18.22
N CYS A 102 1.96 12.56 18.01
CA CYS A 102 0.60 12.73 18.53
C CYS A 102 0.43 12.38 20.02
N SER A 103 1.33 11.60 20.61
CA SER A 103 1.31 11.30 22.05
C SER A 103 2.10 12.29 22.91
N ALA A 104 2.73 13.31 22.31
CA ALA A 104 3.51 14.30 23.06
C ALA A 104 2.60 15.19 23.92
N GLN A 105 2.94 15.37 25.21
CA GLN A 105 2.09 16.07 26.19
C GLN A 105 1.99 17.60 25.99
N ASN A 106 2.83 18.18 25.12
CA ASN A 106 2.86 19.61 24.80
C ASN A 106 2.28 19.93 23.41
N LEU A 107 1.15 19.32 23.05
CA LEU A 107 0.44 19.73 21.84
C LEU A 107 -0.49 20.91 22.14
N SER A 108 -0.34 21.99 21.37
CA SER A 108 -1.38 23.02 21.22
C SER A 108 -2.72 22.34 20.88
N SER A 109 -3.85 22.87 21.37
CA SER A 109 -5.20 22.32 21.10
C SER A 109 -5.46 22.08 19.61
N GLU A 110 -4.94 22.95 18.74
CA GLU A 110 -5.03 22.81 17.28
C GLU A 110 -4.28 21.58 16.74
N ASN A 111 -3.13 21.22 17.30
CA ASN A 111 -2.37 20.04 16.87
C ASN A 111 -2.99 18.75 17.43
N ALA A 112 -3.62 18.80 18.60
CA ALA A 112 -4.32 17.66 19.18
C ALA A 112 -5.53 17.25 18.31
N ASP A 113 -6.30 18.22 17.80
CA ASP A 113 -7.40 17.97 16.87
C ASP A 113 -6.92 17.39 15.53
N ARG A 114 -5.75 17.82 15.03
CA ARG A 114 -5.13 17.27 13.80
C ARG A 114 -4.62 15.84 13.97
N CYS A 115 -4.32 15.43 15.19
CA CYS A 115 -3.96 14.05 15.54
C CYS A 115 -5.17 13.14 15.74
N GLY A 116 -6.35 13.70 16.06
CA GLY A 116 -7.60 12.95 16.17
C GLY A 116 -8.16 12.48 14.82
N ASP A 117 -7.97 13.25 13.75
CA ASP A 117 -8.32 12.87 12.36
C ASP A 117 -7.16 13.22 11.42
N LEU A 118 -6.17 12.32 11.38
CA LEU A 118 -4.93 12.52 10.65
C LEU A 118 -5.15 12.36 9.13
N THR A 119 -5.75 13.38 8.52
CA THR A 119 -6.01 13.41 7.09
C THR A 119 -4.73 13.66 6.28
N LEU A 120 -4.74 13.28 5.00
CA LEU A 120 -3.63 13.53 4.06
C LEU A 120 -3.14 14.98 4.05
N ASN A 121 -4.03 15.95 4.32
CA ASN A 121 -3.70 17.36 4.36
C ASN A 121 -2.89 17.76 5.61
N SER A 122 -3.15 17.10 6.74
CA SER A 122 -2.44 17.35 7.99
C SER A 122 -1.16 16.53 8.11
N ALA A 123 -1.03 15.42 7.37
CA ALA A 123 0.14 14.53 7.45
C ALA A 123 1.49 15.22 7.18
N SER A 124 1.54 16.36 6.47
CA SER A 124 2.78 17.11 6.29
C SER A 124 3.37 17.66 7.60
N PHE A 125 2.54 17.87 8.63
CA PHE A 125 3.00 18.36 9.94
C PHE A 125 3.91 17.34 10.64
N LEU A 126 3.71 16.04 10.39
CA LEU A 126 4.56 14.97 10.93
C LEU A 126 6.01 15.08 10.46
N LEU A 127 6.26 15.80 9.36
CA LEU A 127 7.57 16.03 8.78
C LEU A 127 8.15 17.42 9.14
N GLN A 128 7.50 18.17 10.03
CA GLN A 128 7.88 19.55 10.31
C GLN A 128 9.13 19.66 11.20
N ASN A 129 9.44 18.64 12.01
CA ASN A 129 10.59 18.70 12.92
C ASN A 129 11.94 18.66 12.17
N VAL A 130 12.03 17.91 11.07
CA VAL A 130 13.22 17.79 10.23
C VAL A 130 13.18 18.72 9.03
N LEU A 131 12.03 18.88 8.38
CA LEU A 131 11.94 19.69 7.15
C LEU A 131 11.48 21.14 7.40
N GLY A 132 11.11 21.49 8.63
CA GLY A 132 10.71 22.84 9.02
C GLY A 132 9.59 23.39 8.12
N LYS A 133 9.75 24.64 7.69
CA LYS A 133 8.78 25.36 6.83
C LYS A 133 8.61 24.76 5.42
N SER A 134 9.56 23.92 4.98
CA SER A 134 9.52 23.28 3.64
C SER A 134 8.82 21.92 3.62
N SER A 135 8.43 21.39 4.79
CA SER A 135 7.76 20.10 4.96
C SER A 135 6.54 19.94 4.04
N SER A 136 5.65 20.95 4.02
CA SER A 136 4.43 20.92 3.19
C SER A 136 4.73 20.80 1.69
N LYS A 137 5.70 21.58 1.16
CA LYS A 137 6.06 21.54 -0.26
C LYS A 137 6.65 20.18 -0.65
N ILE A 138 7.56 19.66 0.17
CA ILE A 138 8.23 18.38 -0.10
C ILE A 138 7.25 17.22 0.05
N TYR A 139 6.35 17.26 1.02
CA TYR A 139 5.28 16.29 1.17
C TYR A 139 4.33 16.29 -0.04
N ALA A 140 3.92 17.47 -0.52
CA ALA A 140 3.07 17.60 -1.70
C ALA A 140 3.74 17.03 -2.97
N ILE A 141 5.03 17.33 -3.20
CA ILE A 141 5.79 16.77 -4.32
C ILE A 141 5.89 15.24 -4.19
N ALA A 142 6.17 14.74 -2.98
CA ALA A 142 6.28 13.31 -2.74
C ALA A 142 4.93 12.57 -2.94
N LEU A 143 3.82 13.20 -2.53
CA LEU A 143 2.47 12.66 -2.70
C LEU A 143 2.07 12.63 -4.18
N LEU A 144 2.39 13.69 -4.94
CA LEU A 144 2.20 13.72 -6.40
C LEU A 144 3.03 12.63 -7.10
N ALA A 145 4.29 12.47 -6.73
CA ALA A 145 5.16 11.42 -7.28
C ALA A 145 4.63 10.01 -6.98
N SER A 146 4.11 9.77 -5.77
CA SER A 146 3.48 8.50 -5.40
C SER A 146 2.22 8.21 -6.24
N GLY A 147 1.38 9.22 -6.46
CA GLY A 147 0.20 9.09 -7.33
C GLY A 147 0.53 8.73 -8.78
N GLN A 148 1.61 9.31 -9.34
CA GLN A 148 2.07 8.94 -10.69
C GLN A 148 2.56 7.49 -10.74
N SER A 149 3.33 7.05 -9.76
CA SER A 149 3.81 5.67 -9.66
C SER A 149 2.65 4.67 -9.57
N SER A 150 1.67 4.93 -8.69
CA SER A 150 0.46 4.11 -8.55
C SER A 150 -0.32 4.00 -9.85
N THR A 151 -0.40 5.09 -10.63
CA THR A 151 -1.12 5.08 -11.91
C THR A 151 -0.46 4.15 -12.93
N ILE A 152 0.88 4.12 -12.99
CA ILE A 152 1.60 3.23 -13.91
C ILE A 152 1.29 1.77 -13.55
N THR A 153 1.46 1.39 -12.29
CA THR A 153 1.18 0.05 -11.77
C THR A 153 -0.27 -0.35 -12.04
N GLY A 154 -1.24 0.53 -11.77
CA GLY A 154 -2.66 0.29 -12.02
C GLY A 154 -2.97 0.05 -13.51
N THR A 155 -2.35 0.81 -14.42
CA THR A 155 -2.57 0.59 -15.86
C THR A 155 -1.99 -0.73 -16.38
N TYR A 156 -0.88 -1.22 -15.80
CA TYR A 156 -0.34 -2.53 -16.13
C TYR A 156 -1.19 -3.66 -15.55
N ALA A 157 -1.58 -3.56 -14.28
CA ALA A 157 -2.44 -4.56 -13.66
C ALA A 157 -3.79 -4.68 -14.40
N GLY A 158 -4.42 -3.55 -14.71
CA GLY A 158 -5.65 -3.52 -15.51
C GLY A 158 -5.49 -4.09 -16.92
N GLN A 159 -4.30 -4.00 -17.51
CA GLN A 159 -4.01 -4.67 -18.79
C GLN A 159 -4.12 -6.18 -18.68
N PHE A 160 -3.43 -6.75 -17.69
CA PHE A 160 -3.36 -8.20 -17.53
C PHE A 160 -4.71 -8.77 -17.13
N ILE A 161 -5.45 -8.07 -16.30
CA ILE A 161 -6.81 -8.47 -15.92
C ILE A 161 -7.75 -8.41 -17.13
N MET A 162 -7.78 -7.30 -17.89
CA MET A 162 -8.64 -7.21 -19.08
C MET A 162 -8.28 -8.21 -20.17
N GLN A 163 -6.99 -8.42 -20.43
CA GLN A 163 -6.55 -9.35 -21.48
C GLN A 163 -6.71 -10.80 -21.06
N GLY A 164 -6.55 -11.12 -19.77
CA GLY A 164 -6.68 -12.47 -19.23
C GLY A 164 -8.13 -12.90 -18.98
N PHE A 165 -8.96 -12.04 -18.37
CA PHE A 165 -10.33 -12.40 -17.99
C PHE A 165 -11.40 -11.99 -19.00
N LEU A 166 -11.26 -10.82 -19.63
CA LEU A 166 -12.27 -10.26 -20.53
C LEU A 166 -11.90 -10.42 -22.00
N GLU A 167 -10.68 -10.89 -22.30
CA GLU A 167 -10.06 -10.96 -23.64
C GLU A 167 -10.15 -9.64 -24.45
N LEU A 168 -10.38 -8.51 -23.76
CA LEU A 168 -10.58 -7.19 -24.37
C LEU A 168 -9.24 -6.53 -24.67
N LYS A 169 -8.90 -6.46 -25.95
CA LYS A 169 -7.69 -5.76 -26.45
C LYS A 169 -7.99 -4.29 -26.73
N MET A 170 -7.92 -3.45 -25.70
CA MET A 170 -7.99 -1.99 -25.87
C MET A 170 -6.60 -1.38 -26.11
N ARG A 171 -6.55 -0.26 -26.85
CA ARG A 171 -5.33 0.56 -26.99
C ARG A 171 -4.92 1.14 -25.62
N LYS A 172 -3.61 1.15 -25.33
CA LYS A 172 -3.06 1.57 -24.02
C LYS A 172 -3.55 2.96 -23.59
N TRP A 173 -3.60 3.93 -24.50
CA TRP A 173 -4.02 5.30 -24.19
C TRP A 173 -5.52 5.40 -23.86
N VAL A 174 -6.37 4.69 -24.61
CA VAL A 174 -7.82 4.65 -24.36
C VAL A 174 -8.11 3.99 -23.01
N ARG A 175 -7.43 2.89 -22.69
CA ARG A 175 -7.56 2.24 -21.37
C ARG A 175 -7.20 3.21 -20.26
N ASN A 176 -6.02 3.85 -20.34
CA ASN A 176 -5.58 4.81 -19.33
C ASN A 176 -6.55 5.99 -19.18
N LEU A 177 -7.08 6.52 -20.28
CA LEU A 177 -8.06 7.60 -20.23
C LEU A 177 -9.34 7.16 -19.52
N VAL A 178 -9.92 6.01 -19.91
CA VAL A 178 -11.17 5.50 -19.33
C VAL A 178 -11.00 5.19 -17.85
N THR A 179 -9.96 4.45 -17.46
CA THR A 179 -9.73 4.12 -16.04
C THR A 179 -9.46 5.36 -15.20
N ARG A 180 -8.76 6.37 -15.74
CA ARG A 180 -8.54 7.64 -15.04
C ARG A 180 -9.82 8.45 -14.95
N CYS A 181 -10.64 8.53 -15.99
CA CYS A 181 -11.91 9.24 -15.94
C CYS A 181 -12.84 8.62 -14.89
N ILE A 182 -12.94 7.28 -14.86
CA ILE A 182 -13.75 6.56 -13.88
C ILE A 182 -13.23 6.73 -12.45
N ALA A 183 -11.91 6.85 -12.25
CA ALA A 183 -11.34 7.06 -10.91
C ALA A 183 -11.42 8.53 -10.46
N ILE A 184 -11.11 9.48 -11.35
CA ILE A 184 -11.00 10.90 -11.03
C ILE A 184 -12.38 11.55 -10.93
N ALA A 185 -13.35 11.21 -11.79
CA ALA A 185 -14.64 11.89 -11.79
C ALA A 185 -15.41 11.71 -10.47
N PRO A 186 -15.57 10.49 -9.89
CA PRO A 186 -16.23 10.32 -8.59
C PRO A 186 -15.45 10.99 -7.46
N SER A 187 -14.12 10.88 -7.49
CA SER A 187 -13.26 11.51 -6.49
C SER A 187 -13.39 13.03 -6.51
N LEU A 188 -13.44 13.63 -7.71
CA LEU A 188 -13.62 15.07 -7.88
C LEU A 188 -15.00 15.52 -7.42
N VAL A 189 -16.06 14.79 -7.76
CA VAL A 189 -17.43 15.10 -7.32
C VAL A 189 -17.54 15.06 -5.80
N VAL A 190 -17.02 14.01 -5.17
CA VAL A 190 -17.03 13.89 -3.70
C VAL A 190 -16.18 14.97 -3.05
N SER A 191 -15.04 15.34 -3.63
CA SER A 191 -14.17 16.41 -3.13
C SER A 191 -14.84 17.79 -3.24
N ILE A 192 -15.57 18.07 -4.33
CA ILE A 192 -16.29 19.34 -4.50
C ILE A 192 -17.44 19.47 -3.50
N ILE A 193 -18.20 18.39 -3.25
CA ILE A 193 -19.37 18.42 -2.37
C ILE A 193 -18.96 18.34 -0.88
N GLY A 194 -18.06 17.42 -0.55
CA GLY A 194 -17.69 17.06 0.83
C GLY A 194 -16.37 17.65 1.32
N GLY A 195 -15.65 18.40 0.48
CA GLY A 195 -14.36 19.00 0.83
C GLY A 195 -13.29 17.97 1.22
N SER A 196 -12.36 18.41 2.07
CA SER A 196 -11.24 17.58 2.55
C SER A 196 -11.69 16.35 3.36
N SER A 197 -12.75 16.48 4.16
CA SER A 197 -13.30 15.38 4.96
C SER A 197 -13.95 14.31 4.06
N GLY A 198 -14.69 14.74 3.02
CA GLY A 198 -15.26 13.83 2.02
C GLY A 198 -14.19 13.03 1.27
N ALA A 199 -13.10 13.68 0.87
CA ALA A 199 -11.98 13.01 0.21
C ALA A 199 -11.30 11.98 1.13
N GLY A 200 -11.08 12.31 2.41
CA GLY A 200 -10.54 11.38 3.40
C GLY A 200 -11.42 10.14 3.58
N ARG A 201 -12.73 10.33 3.73
CA ARG A 201 -13.69 9.22 3.83
C ARG A 201 -13.70 8.34 2.58
N LEU A 202 -13.61 8.95 1.39
CA LEU A 202 -13.56 8.20 0.14
C LEU A 202 -12.33 7.28 0.06
N ILE A 203 -11.17 7.74 0.56
CA ILE A 203 -9.96 6.93 0.63
C ILE A 203 -10.16 5.72 1.55
N VAL A 204 -10.75 5.93 2.72
CA VAL A 204 -11.06 4.84 3.66
C VAL A 204 -12.03 3.82 3.03
N ILE A 205 -13.09 4.29 2.38
CA ILE A 205 -14.05 3.43 1.68
C ILE A 205 -13.36 2.64 0.55
N ALA A 206 -12.50 3.28 -0.24
CA ALA A 206 -11.76 2.60 -1.29
C ALA A 206 -10.86 1.47 -0.73
N SER A 207 -10.20 1.70 0.41
CA SER A 207 -9.42 0.68 1.10
C SER A 207 -10.29 -0.47 1.62
N MET A 208 -11.50 -0.18 2.12
CA MET A 208 -12.45 -1.22 2.54
C MET A 208 -12.91 -2.09 1.36
N ILE A 209 -13.17 -1.48 0.20
CA ILE A 209 -13.53 -2.22 -1.03
C ILE A 209 -12.39 -3.15 -1.46
N LEU A 210 -11.14 -2.68 -1.41
CA LEU A 210 -9.96 -3.52 -1.71
C LEU A 210 -9.86 -4.73 -0.76
N SER A 211 -10.13 -4.55 0.53
CA SER A 211 -10.19 -5.66 1.49
C SER A 211 -11.27 -6.68 1.14
N PHE A 212 -12.42 -6.24 0.60
CA PHE A 212 -13.48 -7.12 0.15
C PHE A 212 -13.13 -7.86 -1.16
N GLU A 213 -12.36 -7.25 -2.05
CA GLU A 213 -11.87 -7.87 -3.30
C GLU A 213 -10.81 -8.95 -3.05
N LEU A 214 -10.01 -8.79 -1.99
CA LEU A 214 -8.85 -9.64 -1.69
C LEU A 214 -9.17 -11.15 -1.62
N PRO A 215 -10.23 -11.62 -0.94
CA PRO A 215 -10.61 -13.04 -0.95
C PRO A 215 -10.88 -13.58 -2.36
N PHE A 216 -11.50 -12.80 -3.24
CA PHE A 216 -11.81 -13.22 -4.61
C PHE A 216 -10.54 -13.40 -5.46
N ALA A 217 -9.48 -12.65 -5.18
CA ALA A 217 -8.18 -12.85 -5.82
C ALA A 217 -7.38 -13.99 -5.16
N LEU A 218 -7.42 -14.10 -3.84
CA LEU A 218 -6.60 -15.03 -3.06
C LEU A 218 -7.08 -16.49 -3.18
N ILE A 219 -8.39 -16.73 -3.13
CA ILE A 219 -8.95 -18.10 -3.16
C ILE A 219 -8.56 -18.84 -4.46
N PRO A 220 -8.75 -18.28 -5.66
CA PRO A 220 -8.30 -18.93 -6.90
C PRO A 220 -6.79 -19.11 -6.95
N LEU A 221 -6.03 -18.10 -6.50
CA LEU A 221 -4.57 -18.15 -6.48
C LEU A 221 -4.05 -19.32 -5.62
N LEU A 222 -4.58 -19.47 -4.41
CA LEU A 222 -4.24 -20.58 -3.52
C LEU A 222 -4.65 -21.92 -4.12
N LYS A 223 -5.87 -22.02 -4.69
CA LYS A 223 -6.34 -23.25 -5.34
C LYS A 223 -5.43 -23.67 -6.49
N PHE A 224 -4.98 -22.74 -7.33
CA PHE A 224 -4.07 -23.04 -8.43
C PHE A 224 -2.65 -23.34 -7.96
N SER A 225 -2.15 -22.61 -6.96
CA SER A 225 -0.81 -22.82 -6.37
C SER A 225 -0.70 -24.17 -5.62
N SER A 226 -1.80 -24.66 -5.06
CA SER A 226 -1.88 -25.95 -4.38
C SER A 226 -2.23 -27.12 -5.30
N SER A 227 -2.63 -26.87 -6.55
CA SER A 227 -3.02 -27.94 -7.47
C SER A 227 -1.81 -28.65 -8.07
N ALA A 228 -1.68 -29.96 -7.78
CA ALA A 228 -0.65 -30.81 -8.39
C ALA A 228 -0.77 -30.87 -9.92
N THR A 229 -1.97 -30.70 -10.47
CA THR A 229 -2.21 -30.68 -11.93
C THR A 229 -1.61 -29.45 -12.62
N LYS A 230 -1.53 -28.31 -11.92
CA LYS A 230 -1.01 -27.05 -12.49
C LYS A 230 0.43 -26.74 -12.08
N MET A 231 0.81 -27.04 -10.83
CA MET A 231 2.12 -26.70 -10.27
C MET A 231 3.10 -27.90 -10.25
N GLY A 232 2.61 -29.12 -10.45
CA GLY A 232 3.43 -30.33 -10.47
C GLY A 232 4.30 -30.45 -9.21
N PRO A 233 5.63 -30.60 -9.35
CA PRO A 233 6.55 -30.74 -8.22
C PRO A 233 6.76 -29.44 -7.41
N HIS A 234 6.32 -28.28 -7.92
CA HIS A 234 6.47 -26.98 -7.28
C HIS A 234 5.20 -26.52 -6.53
N LYS A 235 4.28 -27.45 -6.23
CA LYS A 235 3.05 -27.15 -5.49
C LYS A 235 3.36 -26.56 -4.11
N ASN A 236 2.51 -25.67 -3.64
CA ASN A 236 2.62 -25.15 -2.29
C ASN A 236 2.39 -26.27 -1.26
N SER A 237 3.25 -26.39 -0.25
CA SER A 237 3.02 -27.32 0.86
C SER A 237 1.86 -26.79 1.68
N ILE A 238 0.75 -27.54 1.76
CA ILE A 238 -0.37 -27.23 2.66
C ILE A 238 -0.08 -27.74 4.08
N TYR A 239 1.12 -28.27 4.33
CA TYR A 239 1.67 -28.59 5.64
C TYR A 239 2.89 -27.75 5.94
#